data_AF-A0A965KCR8-F1
#
_entry.id   AF-A0A965KCR8-F1
#
_cell.length_a   1.000
_cell.length_b   1.000
_cell.length_c   1.000
_cell.angle_alpha   90.00
_cell.angle_beta   90.00
_cell.angle_gamma   90.00
#
_symmetry.space_group_name_H-M   'P 1'
#
loop_
_entity.id
_entity.type
_entity.pdbx_description
1 polymer ?
#
loop_
_entity_poly.entity_id
_entity_poly.type
_entity_poly.pdbx_seq_one_letter_code
_entity_poly.pdbx_strand_id
1 'polypeptide(L)'
;MSWTLTRHYKGNHYLRLGVAAHSEDLSPLVVYRCLYDNPAARTWVRPQPMFEGVIEDGRTRFTPVGRLRLVQPEDMRTVLAFGYGEWKHDKTFDQYCSDKNTDPNHLRGTRYLLEDAFGQPVSALNVLR
;
A
#
# COMPACT_ATOMS: atom_id res chain seq x y z
N MET A 1 8.54 -5.18 -1.13
CA MET A 1 7.21 -5.80 -0.91
C MET A 1 6.13 -4.80 -1.27
N SER A 2 5.06 -5.20 -1.95
CA SER A 2 3.97 -4.31 -2.34
C SER A 2 2.61 -4.99 -2.23
N TRP A 3 1.58 -4.21 -1.96
CA TRP A 3 0.20 -4.63 -1.82
C TRP A 3 -0.71 -3.77 -2.66
N THR A 4 -1.80 -4.34 -3.15
CA THR A 4 -2.76 -3.62 -3.98
C THR A 4 -3.89 -3.11 -3.09
N LEU A 5 -4.17 -1.81 -3.17
CA LEU A 5 -5.38 -1.22 -2.62
C LEU A 5 -6.52 -1.50 -3.60
N THR A 6 -7.58 -2.15 -3.13
CA THR A 6 -8.75 -2.45 -3.94
C THR A 6 -10.01 -1.84 -3.34
N ARG A 7 -10.96 -1.49 -4.20
CA ARG A 7 -12.29 -1.04 -3.81
C ARG A 7 -13.30 -2.10 -4.21
N HIS A 8 -14.04 -2.61 -3.24
CA HIS A 8 -15.15 -3.51 -3.50
C HIS A 8 -16.30 -2.76 -4.15
N TYR A 9 -17.11 -3.44 -4.97
CA TYR A 9 -18.26 -2.81 -5.64
C TYR A 9 -19.27 -2.16 -4.66
N LYS A 10 -19.29 -2.62 -3.39
CA LYS A 10 -20.09 -2.00 -2.31
C LYS A 10 -19.45 -0.76 -1.66
N GLY A 11 -18.32 -0.28 -2.16
CA GLY A 11 -17.68 0.97 -1.76
C GLY A 11 -16.52 0.85 -0.76
N ASN A 12 -16.44 -0.23 0.02
CA ASN A 12 -15.39 -0.43 1.02
C ASN A 12 -14.01 -0.71 0.40
N HIS A 13 -12.96 -0.29 1.10
CA HIS A 13 -11.56 -0.48 0.70
C HIS A 13 -10.91 -1.65 1.43
N TYR A 14 -10.06 -2.35 0.69
CA TYR A 14 -9.33 -3.52 1.16
C TYR A 14 -7.88 -3.48 0.66
N LEU A 15 -6.98 -4.07 1.43
CA LEU A 15 -5.61 -4.32 1.03
C LEU A 15 -5.47 -5.79 0.59
N ARG A 16 -5.23 -6.04 -0.70
CA ARG A 16 -4.88 -7.38 -1.22
C ARG A 16 -3.46 -7.71 -0.80
N LEU A 17 -3.32 -8.67 0.12
CA LEU A 17 -2.04 -9.05 0.72
C LEU A 17 -1.23 -9.97 -0.20
N GLY A 18 -1.92 -10.84 -0.93
CA GLY A 18 -1.32 -11.78 -1.86
C GLY A 18 -2.28 -12.91 -2.24
N VAL A 19 -1.77 -13.86 -3.01
CA VAL A 19 -2.45 -15.13 -3.29
C VAL A 19 -1.71 -16.22 -2.50
N ALA A 20 -2.46 -16.98 -1.70
CA ALA A 20 -2.00 -18.17 -1.01
C ALA A 20 -2.52 -19.41 -1.75
N ALA A 21 -1.80 -20.54 -1.62
CA ALA A 21 -2.29 -21.85 -2.04
C ALA A 21 -3.03 -22.49 -0.86
N HIS A 22 -4.24 -23.01 -1.10
CA HIS A 22 -4.95 -23.82 -0.11
C HIS A 22 -4.19 -25.14 0.12
N SER A 23 -3.98 -25.53 1.38
CA SER A 23 -3.04 -26.61 1.71
C SER A 23 -3.49 -28.00 1.24
N GLU A 24 -4.80 -28.23 1.16
CA GLU A 24 -5.36 -29.55 0.81
C GLU A 24 -5.37 -29.80 -0.70
N ASP A 25 -5.60 -28.77 -1.51
CA ASP A 25 -5.89 -28.92 -2.95
C ASP A 25 -5.13 -27.93 -3.84
N LEU A 26 -4.28 -27.09 -3.26
CA LEU A 26 -3.50 -26.05 -3.94
C LEU A 26 -4.34 -25.00 -4.67
N SER A 27 -5.66 -24.94 -4.42
CA SER A 27 -6.52 -23.95 -5.03
C SER A 27 -6.14 -22.52 -4.58
N PRO A 28 -6.16 -21.53 -5.49
CA PRO A 28 -5.68 -20.20 -5.16
C PRO A 28 -6.69 -19.41 -4.33
N LEU A 29 -6.21 -18.85 -3.21
CA LEU A 29 -6.97 -18.00 -2.31
C LEU A 29 -6.35 -16.60 -2.25
N VAL A 30 -7.14 -15.56 -2.48
CA VAL A 30 -6.71 -14.19 -2.18
C VAL A 30 -6.81 -13.96 -0.68
N VAL A 31 -5.69 -13.57 -0.06
CA VAL A 31 -5.64 -13.08 1.31
C VAL A 31 -5.75 -11.56 1.26
N TYR A 32 -6.71 -10.98 1.99
CA TYR A 32 -6.95 -9.53 1.96
C TYR A 32 -7.42 -8.99 3.32
N ARG A 33 -7.19 -7.70 3.57
CA ARG A 33 -7.50 -7.03 4.83
C ARG A 33 -8.48 -5.88 4.65
N CYS A 34 -9.48 -5.75 5.53
CA CYS A 34 -10.35 -4.58 5.61
C CYS A 34 -9.57 -3.34 6.05
N LEU A 35 -9.81 -2.19 5.41
CA LEU A 35 -9.28 -0.89 5.83
C LEU A 35 -10.34 -0.04 6.57
N TYR A 36 -11.26 -0.73 7.25
CA TYR A 36 -12.35 -0.17 8.04
C TYR A 36 -12.62 -1.11 9.22
N ASP A 37 -13.39 -0.65 10.20
CA ASP A 37 -13.77 -1.47 11.35
C ASP A 37 -14.79 -2.52 10.93
N ASN A 38 -14.41 -3.78 11.09
CA ASN A 38 -15.25 -4.93 10.78
C ASN A 38 -15.29 -5.83 12.03
N PRO A 39 -16.48 -6.00 12.65
CA PRO A 39 -16.61 -6.76 13.90
C PRO A 39 -16.36 -8.27 13.72
N ALA A 40 -16.50 -8.80 12.50
CA ALA A 40 -16.32 -10.22 12.25
C ALA A 40 -14.84 -10.61 12.09
N ALA A 41 -14.13 -9.90 11.21
CA ALA A 41 -12.70 -10.13 11.00
C ALA A 41 -12.04 -8.95 10.28
N ARG A 42 -10.76 -8.72 10.59
CA ARG A 42 -9.92 -7.76 9.86
C ARG A 42 -9.28 -8.36 8.61
N THR A 43 -8.95 -9.65 8.63
CA THR A 43 -8.28 -10.37 7.54
C THR A 43 -9.17 -11.51 7.05
N TRP A 44 -9.26 -11.65 5.74
CA TRP A 44 -10.15 -12.59 5.06
C TRP A 44 -9.38 -13.38 4.01
N VAL A 45 -9.92 -14.55 3.68
CA VAL A 45 -9.50 -15.36 2.53
C VAL A 45 -10.69 -15.58 1.60
N ARG A 46 -10.45 -15.64 0.29
CA ARG A 46 -11.50 -15.89 -0.70
C ARG A 46 -10.91 -16.62 -1.91
N PRO A 47 -11.62 -17.57 -2.55
CA PRO A 47 -11.18 -18.15 -3.81
C PRO A 47 -10.83 -17.07 -4.85
N GLN A 48 -9.67 -17.18 -5.48
CA GLN A 48 -9.18 -16.18 -6.43
C GLN A 48 -10.17 -15.91 -7.58
N PRO A 49 -10.79 -16.93 -8.22
CA PRO A 49 -11.78 -16.69 -9.28
C PRO A 49 -12.99 -15.88 -8.79
N MET A 50 -13.39 -16.04 -7.53
CA MET A 50 -14.49 -15.27 -6.95
C MET A 50 -14.08 -13.83 -6.60
N PHE A 51 -12.82 -13.61 -6.22
CA PHE A 51 -12.30 -12.29 -5.90
C PHE A 51 -12.10 -11.46 -7.18
N GLU A 52 -11.48 -12.04 -8.20
CA GLU A 52 -11.15 -11.38 -9.46
C GLU A 52 -12.33 -11.38 -10.46
N GLY A 53 -13.42 -12.07 -10.13
CA GLY A 53 -14.62 -12.15 -10.95
C GLY A 53 -15.46 -10.87 -10.98
N VAL A 54 -16.45 -10.90 -11.86
CA VAL A 54 -17.49 -9.87 -12.03
C VAL A 54 -18.76 -10.24 -11.25
N ILE A 55 -19.58 -9.25 -10.93
CA ILE A 55 -20.94 -9.46 -10.42
C ILE A 55 -21.93 -9.49 -11.59
N GLU A 56 -23.19 -9.84 -11.32
CA GLU A 56 -24.23 -10.06 -12.34
C GLU A 56 -24.46 -8.85 -13.27
N ASP A 57 -24.28 -7.63 -12.76
CA ASP A 57 -24.41 -6.40 -13.54
C ASP A 57 -23.15 -6.03 -14.37
N GLY A 58 -22.16 -6.92 -14.43
CA GLY A 58 -20.94 -6.75 -15.22
C GLY A 58 -19.82 -5.98 -14.53
N ARG A 59 -20.03 -5.40 -13.34
CA ARG A 59 -18.96 -4.70 -12.61
C ARG A 59 -17.94 -5.68 -12.03
N THR A 60 -16.66 -5.30 -12.01
CA THR A 60 -15.64 -6.06 -11.29
C THR A 60 -15.93 -6.05 -9.78
N ARG A 61 -15.82 -7.21 -9.12
CA ARG A 61 -16.10 -7.31 -7.68
C ARG A 61 -15.14 -6.47 -6.83
N PHE A 62 -13.86 -6.47 -7.19
CA PHE A 62 -12.81 -5.66 -6.58
C PHE A 62 -12.01 -4.94 -7.65
N THR A 63 -12.04 -3.61 -7.65
CA THR A 63 -11.28 -2.78 -8.60
C THR A 63 -9.98 -2.31 -7.94
N PRO A 64 -8.80 -2.51 -8.55
CA PRO A 64 -7.56 -1.89 -8.08
C PRO A 64 -7.67 -0.36 -8.15
N VAL A 65 -7.33 0.33 -7.06
CA VAL A 65 -7.38 1.80 -6.99
C VAL A 65 -6.05 2.41 -6.55
N GLY A 66 -5.07 1.59 -6.17
CA GLY A 66 -3.73 2.04 -5.83
C GLY A 66 -2.82 0.92 -5.39
N ARG A 67 -1.60 1.27 -5.00
CA ARG A 67 -0.59 0.35 -4.51
C ARG A 67 0.09 0.91 -3.28
N LEU A 68 0.20 0.11 -2.24
CA LEU A 68 1.04 0.41 -1.09
C LEU A 68 2.32 -0.40 -1.21
N ARG A 69 3.48 0.24 -1.29
CA ARG A 69 4.75 -0.49 -1.41
C ARG A 69 5.76 -0.05 -0.38
N LEU A 70 6.57 -1.00 0.07
CA LEU A 70 7.75 -0.72 0.88
C LEU A 70 8.71 0.14 0.05
N VAL A 71 9.12 1.26 0.64
CA VAL A 71 10.06 2.20 0.04
C VAL A 71 11.44 1.55 -0.08
N GLN A 72 12.06 1.66 -1.25
CA GLN A 72 13.44 1.24 -1.52
C GLN A 72 14.41 2.43 -1.37
N PRO A 73 15.72 2.20 -1.26
CA PRO A 73 16.71 3.29 -1.14
C PRO A 73 16.60 4.35 -2.25
N GLU A 74 16.34 3.94 -3.49
CA GLU A 74 16.17 4.83 -4.65
C GLU A 74 14.95 5.76 -4.55
N ASP A 75 13.95 5.38 -3.76
CA ASP A 75 12.71 6.16 -3.58
C ASP A 75 12.86 7.25 -2.52
N MET A 76 13.99 7.31 -1.80
CA MET A 76 14.17 8.23 -0.68
C MET A 76 13.92 9.67 -1.08
N ARG A 77 14.43 10.12 -2.23
CA ARG A 77 14.20 11.49 -2.69
C ARG A 77 12.70 11.74 -2.92
N THR A 78 12.00 10.84 -3.59
CA THR A 78 10.55 10.93 -3.80
C THR A 78 9.78 11.03 -2.48
N VAL A 79 10.13 10.21 -1.50
CA VAL A 79 9.50 10.25 -0.17
C VAL A 79 9.76 11.56 0.56
N LEU A 80 11.01 12.04 0.52
CA LEU A 80 11.42 13.28 1.18
C LEU A 80 10.75 14.52 0.57
N ALA A 81 10.37 14.45 -0.71
CA ALA A 81 9.62 15.53 -1.37
C ALA A 81 8.26 15.80 -0.69
N PHE A 82 7.56 14.78 -0.17
CA PHE A 82 6.27 14.94 0.51
C PHE A 82 6.33 15.76 1.80
N GLY A 83 7.52 15.95 2.38
CA GLY A 83 7.74 16.78 3.57
C GLY A 83 8.61 18.01 3.33
N TYR A 84 9.21 18.14 2.15
CA TYR A 84 10.24 19.17 1.93
C TYR A 84 9.70 20.59 2.15
N GLY A 85 8.50 20.90 1.65
CA GLY A 85 7.89 22.22 1.80
C GLY A 85 7.76 22.66 3.26
N GLU A 86 7.36 21.74 4.13
CA GLU A 86 7.09 21.99 5.55
C GLU A 86 8.36 21.95 6.42
N TRP A 87 9.33 21.10 6.07
CA TRP A 87 10.44 20.74 6.97
C TRP A 87 11.84 21.15 6.48
N LYS A 88 11.94 21.92 5.40
CA LYS A 88 13.24 22.29 4.80
C LYS A 88 14.14 23.14 5.70
N HIS A 89 13.60 23.94 6.61
CA HIS A 89 14.38 24.87 7.47
C HIS A 89 15.47 25.63 6.68
N ASP A 90 15.05 26.34 5.62
CA ASP A 90 15.91 27.11 4.70
C ASP A 90 16.97 26.33 3.90
N LYS A 91 16.92 25.00 3.94
CA LYS A 91 17.82 24.13 3.16
C LYS A 91 17.31 23.94 1.73
N THR A 92 18.25 23.80 0.80
CA THR A 92 17.95 23.24 -0.53
C THR A 92 17.44 21.80 -0.39
N PHE A 93 16.77 21.29 -1.42
CA PHE A 93 16.27 19.91 -1.41
C PHE A 93 17.41 18.90 -1.22
N ASP A 94 18.56 19.13 -1.85
CA ASP A 94 19.72 18.24 -1.71
C ASP A 94 20.29 18.25 -0.30
N GLN A 95 20.43 19.42 0.33
CA GLN A 95 20.85 19.54 1.73
C GLN A 95 19.87 18.85 2.67
N TYR A 96 18.56 19.06 2.47
CA TYR A 96 17.51 18.40 3.25
C TYR A 96 17.61 16.87 3.11
N CYS A 97 17.83 16.36 1.90
CA CYS A 97 18.03 14.92 1.69
C CYS A 97 19.29 14.38 2.36
N SER A 98 20.42 15.10 2.26
CA SER A 98 21.69 14.69 2.86
C SER A 98 21.61 14.52 4.37
N ASP A 99 20.92 15.42 5.07
CA ASP A 99 20.75 15.33 6.53
C ASP A 99 20.04 14.05 6.97
N LYS A 100 19.15 13.53 6.11
CA LYS A 100 18.34 12.35 6.40
C LYS A 100 19.10 11.03 6.24
N ASN A 101 20.29 11.06 5.65
CA ASN A 101 21.16 9.88 5.56
C ASN A 101 21.68 9.44 6.93
N THR A 102 21.78 10.36 7.88
CA THR A 102 22.30 10.10 9.24
C THR A 102 21.25 10.20 10.33
N ASP A 103 20.00 10.55 9.98
CA ASP A 103 18.91 10.73 10.93
C ASP A 103 18.43 9.36 11.47
N PRO A 104 18.47 9.11 12.80
CA PRO A 104 18.08 7.82 13.36
C PRO A 104 16.63 7.40 13.08
N ASN A 105 15.70 8.35 13.02
CA ASN A 105 14.31 8.07 12.66
C ASN A 105 14.22 7.66 11.19
N HIS A 106 15.11 8.19 10.34
CA HIS A 106 15.21 7.79 8.95
C HIS A 106 15.87 6.45 8.72
N LEU A 107 16.82 6.08 9.56
CA LEU A 107 17.51 4.80 9.49
C LEU A 107 16.69 3.65 10.09
N ARG A 108 15.82 3.93 11.07
CA ARG A 108 15.03 2.91 11.81
C ARG A 108 13.58 2.77 11.34
N GLY A 109 13.00 3.83 10.77
CA GLY A 109 11.60 3.85 10.35
C GLY A 109 11.32 2.92 9.17
N THR A 110 10.18 2.22 9.20
CA THR A 110 9.67 1.51 8.01
C THR A 110 8.79 2.46 7.22
N ARG A 111 9.10 2.66 5.94
CA ARG A 111 8.36 3.59 5.09
C ARG A 111 7.59 2.89 3.99
N TYR A 112 6.43 3.43 3.68
CA TYR A 112 5.61 3.00 2.57
C TYR A 112 5.32 4.16 1.63
N LEU A 113 5.28 3.86 0.34
CA LEU A 113 4.78 4.78 -0.67
C LEU A 113 3.38 4.30 -1.07
N LEU A 114 2.43 5.21 -1.01
CA LEU A 114 1.11 5.04 -1.61
C LEU A 114 1.15 5.59 -3.03
N GLU A 115 0.82 4.75 -3.98
CA GLU A 115 0.69 5.08 -5.39
C GLU A 115 -0.77 4.98 -5.82
N ASP A 116 -1.18 5.80 -6.78
CA ASP A 116 -2.48 5.68 -7.43
C ASP A 116 -2.53 4.47 -8.38
N ALA A 117 -3.66 4.30 -9.07
CA ALA A 117 -3.85 3.21 -10.02
C ALA A 117 -2.90 3.27 -11.24
N PHE A 118 -2.29 4.43 -11.51
CA PHE A 118 -1.34 4.65 -12.60
C PHE A 118 0.13 4.57 -12.13
N GLY A 119 0.37 4.27 -10.86
CA GLY A 119 1.71 4.18 -10.28
C GLY A 119 2.31 5.54 -9.91
N GLN A 120 1.52 6.62 -9.91
CA GLN A 120 2.02 7.92 -9.46
C GLN A 120 2.06 7.98 -7.93
N PRO A 121 3.17 8.41 -7.31
CA PRO A 121 3.24 8.62 -5.87
C PRO A 121 2.21 9.67 -5.40
N VAL A 122 1.37 9.30 -4.43
CA VAL A 122 0.34 10.17 -3.85
C VAL A 122 0.68 10.56 -2.42
N SER A 123 1.33 9.68 -1.68
CA SER A 123 1.70 9.96 -0.29
C SER A 123 2.85 9.05 0.16
N ALA A 124 3.66 9.56 1.09
CA ALA A 124 4.62 8.76 1.82
C ALA A 124 4.15 8.59 3.27
N LEU A 125 4.17 7.34 3.74
CA LEU A 125 3.80 6.96 5.10
C LEU A 125 5.07 6.53 5.84
N ASN A 126 5.30 7.12 7.02
CA ASN A 126 6.39 6.70 7.89
C ASN A 126 5.80 6.02 9.12
N VAL A 127 6.15 4.76 9.34
CA VAL A 127 5.79 4.03 10.55
C VAL A 127 7.05 3.97 11.40
N LEU A 128 7.09 4.82 12.41
CA LEU A 128 8.07 4.74 13.48
C LEU A 128 7.79 3.44 14.26
N ARG A 129 8.81 2.60 14.41
CA ARG A 129 8.78 1.44 15.30
C ARG A 129 9.31 1.84 16.67
#